data_AF-A0A0Q8S3L7-F1
#
_entry.id   AF-A0A0Q8S3L7-F1
#
_cell.length_a   1.000
_cell.length_b   1.000
_cell.length_c   1.000
_cell.angle_alpha   90.00
_cell.angle_beta   90.00
_cell.angle_gamma   90.00
#
_symmetry.space_group_name_H-M   'P 1'
#
loop_
_entity.id
_entity.type
_entity.pdbx_description
1 polymer ?
#
loop_
_entity_poly.entity_id
_entity_poly.type
_entity_poly.pdbx_seq_one_letter_code
_entity_poly.pdbx_strand_id
1 'polypeptide(L)'
;MLPLSAAAAANEPAKETRALGVESSIVFPSDSSIRNWQADRDRGIWIQGRGNDWYYGSFAGFCRDLDFAQAIGFETRGAGRLDKFASIIVRGERCQLTSFVTSAPPPSKEERKAAREAEKAAQN
;
A
#
# COMPACT_ATOMS: atom_id res chain seq x y z
N MET A 1 4.54 -52.59 12.29
CA MET A 1 3.36 -51.94 11.69
C MET A 1 2.91 -50.82 12.61
N LEU A 2 2.96 -49.57 12.15
CA LEU A 2 2.22 -48.39 12.63
C LEU A 2 2.36 -47.31 11.52
N PRO A 3 1.27 -46.70 11.04
CA PRO A 3 1.28 -45.88 9.84
C PRO A 3 1.73 -44.44 10.15
N LEU A 4 2.54 -43.84 9.27
CA LEU A 4 2.73 -42.39 9.27
C LEU A 4 1.49 -41.74 8.63
N SER A 5 0.73 -41.02 9.44
CA SER A 5 -0.45 -40.26 9.07
C SER A 5 -0.15 -39.22 7.98
N ALA A 6 -1.05 -39.15 7.00
CA ALA A 6 -1.11 -38.09 6.01
C ALA A 6 -1.36 -36.73 6.69
N ALA A 7 -0.50 -35.75 6.41
CA ALA A 7 -0.72 -34.37 6.81
C ALA A 7 -1.90 -33.81 6.00
N ALA A 8 -2.97 -33.43 6.71
CA ALA A 8 -4.07 -32.67 6.15
C ALA A 8 -3.52 -31.32 5.64
N ALA A 9 -3.72 -31.03 4.36
CA ALA A 9 -3.57 -29.68 3.84
C ALA A 9 -4.53 -28.77 4.62
N ALA A 10 -3.97 -27.90 5.45
CA ALA A 10 -4.75 -26.88 6.15
C ALA A 10 -5.42 -26.02 5.09
N ASN A 11 -6.75 -26.12 5.03
CA ASN A 11 -7.59 -25.21 4.27
C ASN A 11 -7.53 -23.86 5.01
N GLU A 12 -6.54 -23.03 4.68
CA GLU A 12 -6.46 -21.66 5.20
C GLU A 12 -7.77 -20.95 4.83
N PRO A 13 -8.51 -20.35 5.79
CA PRO A 13 -9.74 -19.65 5.46
C PRO A 13 -9.37 -18.53 4.48
N ALA A 14 -9.92 -18.61 3.27
CA ALA A 14 -9.79 -17.57 2.27
C ALA A 14 -10.30 -16.27 2.89
N LYS A 15 -9.36 -15.35 3.17
CA LYS A 15 -9.68 -14.04 3.71
C LYS A 15 -10.70 -13.39 2.79
N GLU A 16 -11.86 -12.99 3.32
CA GLU A 16 -12.90 -12.34 2.53
C GLU A 16 -12.29 -11.18 1.72
N THR A 17 -12.51 -11.20 0.41
CA THR A 17 -11.96 -10.20 -0.50
C THR A 17 -12.58 -8.85 -0.17
N ARG A 18 -11.77 -7.96 0.42
CA ARG A 18 -12.22 -6.61 0.76
C ARG A 18 -12.54 -5.83 -0.51
N ALA A 19 -13.64 -5.08 -0.49
CA ALA A 19 -13.93 -4.10 -1.53
C ALA A 19 -12.79 -3.10 -1.68
N LEU A 20 -12.43 -2.78 -2.93
CA LEU A 20 -11.39 -1.81 -3.28
C LEU A 20 -11.99 -0.40 -3.37
N GLY A 21 -11.16 0.62 -3.14
CA GLY A 21 -11.56 2.04 -3.23
C GLY A 21 -12.36 2.55 -2.03
N VAL A 22 -12.49 1.77 -0.96
CA VAL A 22 -13.22 2.16 0.25
C VAL A 22 -12.30 3.00 1.14
N GLU A 23 -12.76 4.18 1.57
CA GLU A 23 -12.02 5.02 2.51
C GLU A 23 -11.69 4.25 3.80
N SER A 24 -10.44 4.33 4.24
CA SER A 24 -9.94 3.51 5.33
C SER A 24 -8.97 4.24 6.23
N SER A 25 -8.53 3.57 7.29
CA SER A 25 -7.50 4.09 8.19
C SER A 25 -6.69 2.97 8.85
N ILE A 26 -5.44 3.27 9.21
CA ILE A 26 -4.60 2.42 10.07
C ILE A 26 -4.36 3.15 11.38
N VAL A 27 -4.81 2.57 12.50
CA VAL A 27 -4.62 3.16 13.83
C VAL A 27 -3.20 2.90 14.32
N PHE A 28 -2.59 3.88 14.96
CA PHE A 28 -1.23 3.87 15.48
C PHE A 28 -0.20 3.34 14.45
N PRO A 29 0.00 4.05 13.33
CA PRO A 29 0.94 3.64 12.29
C PRO A 29 2.36 3.57 12.85
N SER A 30 2.98 2.40 12.74
CA SER A 30 4.33 2.07 13.20
C SER A 30 4.82 0.80 12.49
N ASP A 31 6.07 0.40 12.76
CA ASP A 31 6.66 -0.84 12.23
C ASP A 31 5.90 -2.12 12.64
N SER A 32 5.04 -2.03 13.67
CA SER A 32 4.20 -3.17 14.10
C SER A 32 2.86 -3.26 13.35
N SER A 33 2.35 -2.13 12.84
CA SER A 33 1.07 -2.06 12.12
C SER A 33 1.25 -1.98 10.60
N ILE A 34 2.43 -1.58 10.12
CA ILE A 34 2.78 -1.44 8.70
C ILE A 34 3.95 -2.39 8.40
N ARG A 35 3.74 -3.28 7.44
CA ARG A 35 4.75 -4.27 7.02
C ARG A 35 5.66 -3.76 5.93
N ASN A 36 5.10 -2.98 5.00
CA ASN A 36 5.81 -2.54 3.81
C ASN A 36 5.12 -1.31 3.19
N TRP A 37 5.81 -0.65 2.28
CA TRP A 37 5.26 0.40 1.44
C TRP A 37 5.94 0.39 0.06
N GLN A 38 5.25 0.95 -0.93
CA GLN A 38 5.82 1.16 -2.26
C GLN A 38 5.35 2.49 -2.81
N ALA A 39 6.27 3.27 -3.37
CA ALA A 39 5.97 4.50 -4.08
C ALA A 39 5.21 4.22 -5.39
N ASP A 40 4.16 5.01 -5.68
CA ASP A 40 3.69 5.25 -7.05
C ASP A 40 4.39 6.50 -7.60
N ARG A 41 5.70 6.37 -7.83
CA ARG A 41 6.58 7.49 -8.13
C ARG A 41 6.41 8.60 -7.08
N ASP A 42 5.92 9.74 -7.51
CA ASP A 42 5.71 10.96 -6.74
C ASP A 42 4.22 11.29 -6.52
N ARG A 43 3.28 10.47 -7.02
CA ARG A 43 1.84 10.80 -7.00
C ARG A 43 1.04 10.09 -5.92
N GLY A 44 1.55 8.98 -5.42
CA GLY A 44 0.91 8.24 -4.36
C GLY A 44 1.80 7.17 -3.75
N ILE A 45 1.21 6.40 -2.85
CA ILE A 45 1.91 5.41 -2.07
C ILE A 45 0.98 4.23 -1.75
N TRP A 46 1.48 3.02 -1.95
CA TRP A 46 0.89 1.82 -1.39
C TRP A 46 1.45 1.57 0.00
N ILE A 47 0.56 1.34 0.97
CA ILE A 47 0.91 0.96 2.34
C ILE A 47 0.34 -0.44 2.61
N GLN A 48 1.19 -1.33 3.11
CA GLN A 48 0.79 -2.67 3.51
C GLN A 48 0.60 -2.74 5.02
N GLY A 49 -0.62 -2.95 5.47
CA GLY A 49 -0.93 -3.17 6.88
C GLY A 49 -0.52 -4.57 7.37
N ARG A 50 -0.61 -4.77 8.69
CA ARG A 50 -0.26 -6.03 9.37
C ARG A 50 -0.98 -7.28 8.82
N GLY A 51 -2.18 -7.12 8.27
CA GLY A 51 -2.99 -8.21 7.71
C GLY A 51 -2.63 -8.63 6.28
N ASN A 52 -1.53 -8.15 5.69
CA ASN A 52 -1.24 -8.21 4.25
C ASN A 52 -2.23 -7.40 3.40
N ASP A 53 -2.87 -6.43 4.04
CA ASP A 53 -3.89 -5.59 3.44
C ASP A 53 -3.25 -4.37 2.83
N TRP A 54 -3.56 -4.13 1.56
CA TRP A 54 -3.05 -2.99 0.84
C TRP A 54 -4.02 -1.82 0.89
N TYR A 55 -3.43 -0.65 1.04
CA TYR A 55 -4.09 0.64 0.98
C TYR A 55 -3.31 1.53 0.02
N TYR A 56 -4.02 2.40 -0.67
CA TYR A 56 -3.43 3.40 -1.54
C TYR A 56 -3.75 4.80 -1.05
N GLY A 57 -2.69 5.61 -0.90
CA GLY A 57 -2.78 7.02 -0.61
C GLY A 57 -2.44 7.85 -1.83
N SER A 58 -3.30 8.79 -2.20
CA SER A 58 -3.00 9.82 -3.21
C SER A 58 -2.54 11.10 -2.53
N PHE A 59 -1.54 11.77 -3.10
CA PHE A 59 -1.08 13.06 -2.59
C PHE A 59 -1.83 14.24 -3.20
N ALA A 60 -1.89 15.36 -2.46
CA ALA A 60 -2.45 16.63 -2.96
C ALA A 60 -1.61 17.25 -4.09
N GLY A 61 -0.33 16.90 -4.15
CA GLY A 61 0.62 17.31 -5.18
C GLY A 61 1.77 16.30 -5.24
N PHE A 62 2.84 16.64 -5.94
CA PHE A 62 3.99 15.75 -6.06
C PHE A 62 4.74 15.59 -4.72
N CYS A 63 4.95 14.35 -4.32
CA CYS A 63 5.81 13.95 -3.22
C CYS A 63 7.20 13.63 -3.76
N ARG A 64 8.08 14.64 -3.77
CA ARG A 64 9.44 14.53 -4.32
C ARG A 64 10.25 13.47 -3.57
N ASP A 65 11.13 12.79 -4.32
CA ASP A 65 12.07 11.77 -3.84
C ASP A 65 11.45 10.52 -3.20
N LEU A 66 10.12 10.33 -3.26
CA LEU A 66 9.46 9.20 -2.62
C LEU A 66 9.91 7.85 -3.21
N ASP A 67 10.16 7.78 -4.51
CA ASP A 67 10.64 6.58 -5.21
C ASP A 67 12.08 6.18 -4.87
N PHE A 68 12.86 7.12 -4.33
CA PHE A 68 14.23 6.89 -3.86
C PHE A 68 14.35 6.82 -2.34
N ALA A 69 13.25 7.04 -1.61
CA ALA A 69 13.27 7.07 -0.15
C ALA A 69 13.54 5.68 0.43
N GLN A 70 14.45 5.62 1.41
CA GLN A 70 14.75 4.38 2.15
C GLN A 70 13.84 4.18 3.35
N ALA A 71 13.25 5.27 3.84
CA ALA A 71 12.32 5.28 4.95
C ALA A 71 11.31 6.43 4.76
N ILE A 72 10.14 6.25 5.35
CA ILE A 72 9.09 7.26 5.43
C ILE A 72 8.64 7.40 6.88
N GLY A 73 8.15 8.58 7.24
CA GLY A 73 7.42 8.81 8.49
C GLY A 73 5.94 9.01 8.26
N PHE A 74 5.15 8.90 9.33
CA PHE A 74 3.71 9.18 9.31
C PHE A 74 3.39 10.32 10.28
N GLU A 75 2.79 11.39 9.78
CA GLU A 75 2.25 12.46 10.61
C GLU A 75 0.71 12.38 10.61
N THR A 76 0.15 11.97 11.75
CA THR A 76 -1.30 11.72 11.91
C THR A 76 -2.07 12.91 12.49
N ARG A 77 -1.45 14.09 12.55
CA ARG A 77 -2.04 15.36 13.07
C ARG A 77 -2.75 15.21 14.43
N GLY A 78 -2.28 14.32 15.30
CA GLY A 78 -2.86 14.07 16.63
C GLY A 78 -4.05 13.11 16.65
N ALA A 79 -4.55 12.64 15.51
CA ALA A 79 -5.67 11.69 15.44
C ALA A 79 -5.24 10.23 15.72
N GLY A 80 -3.93 9.96 15.77
CA GLY A 80 -3.39 8.63 16.02
C GLY A 80 -3.72 7.61 14.93
N ARG A 81 -4.10 8.06 13.72
CA ARG A 81 -4.45 7.20 12.59
C ARG A 81 -3.88 7.73 11.28
N LEU A 82 -3.42 6.83 10.43
CA LEU A 82 -3.09 7.11 9.04
C LEU A 82 -4.38 6.99 8.23
N ASP A 83 -4.89 8.13 7.76
CA ASP A 83 -6.05 8.27 6.88
C ASP A 83 -5.81 9.39 5.86
N LYS A 84 -6.84 9.80 5.11
CA LYS A 84 -6.72 10.85 4.09
C LYS A 84 -6.27 12.21 4.62
N PHE A 85 -6.35 12.47 5.92
CA PHE A 85 -5.96 13.75 6.51
C PHE A 85 -4.48 13.77 6.96
N ALA A 86 -3.84 12.61 7.01
CA ALA A 86 -2.45 12.48 7.40
C ALA A 86 -1.46 12.99 6.31
N SER A 87 -0.21 13.17 6.72
CA SER A 87 0.92 13.40 5.81
C SER A 87 1.92 12.26 5.89
N ILE A 88 2.51 11.91 4.75
CA ILE A 88 3.71 11.08 4.69
C ILE A 88 4.93 11.98 4.78
N ILE A 89 5.87 11.65 5.66
CA ILE A 89 7.13 12.38 5.80
C ILE A 89 8.19 11.69 4.96
N VAL A 90 8.69 12.39 3.94
CA VAL A 90 9.74 11.89 3.05
C VAL A 90 10.93 12.84 3.15
N ARG A 91 12.07 12.34 3.64
CA ARG A 91 13.29 13.14 3.85
C ARG A 91 13.07 14.47 4.60
N GLY A 92 12.10 14.49 5.52
CA GLY A 92 11.73 15.66 6.32
C GLY A 92 10.64 16.55 5.70
N GLU A 93 10.22 16.32 4.46
CA GLU A 93 9.12 17.05 3.82
C GLU A 93 7.77 16.34 4.01
N ARG A 94 6.70 17.14 4.09
CA ARG A 94 5.32 16.66 4.26
C ARG A 94 4.65 16.48 2.91
N CYS A 95 4.30 15.24 2.58
CA CYS A 95 3.45 14.89 1.46
C CYS A 95 2.01 14.67 1.94
N GLN A 96 1.17 15.70 1.78
CA GLN A 96 -0.21 15.66 2.24
C GLN A 96 -1.04 14.66 1.43
N LEU A 97 -1.75 13.76 2.12
CA LEU A 97 -2.73 12.88 1.49
C LEU A 97 -4.03 13.62 1.17
N THR A 98 -4.70 13.17 0.11
CA THR A 98 -6.07 13.55 -0.26
C THR A 98 -7.02 12.36 -0.24
N SER A 99 -6.48 11.14 -0.33
CA SER A 99 -7.22 9.90 -0.19
C SER A 99 -6.37 8.88 0.58
N PHE A 100 -7.04 7.95 1.25
CA PHE A 100 -6.43 6.74 1.78
C PHE A 100 -7.49 5.64 1.75
N VAL A 101 -7.36 4.73 0.79
CA VAL A 101 -8.40 3.76 0.44
C VAL A 101 -7.87 2.34 0.40
N THR A 102 -8.73 1.36 0.52
CA THR A 102 -8.40 -0.05 0.28
C THR A 102 -7.95 -0.24 -1.17
N SER A 103 -6.89 -1.01 -1.39
CA SER A 103 -6.32 -1.20 -2.72
C SER A 103 -5.89 -2.64 -2.99
N ALA A 104 -5.70 -2.95 -4.26
CA ALA A 104 -4.87 -4.07 -4.68
C ALA A 104 -3.42 -3.83 -4.24
N PRO A 105 -2.57 -4.88 -4.21
CA PRO A 105 -1.11 -4.71 -4.14
C PRO A 105 -0.61 -3.79 -5.27
N PRO A 106 0.58 -3.19 -5.11
CA PRO A 106 1.19 -2.47 -6.21
C PRO A 106 1.43 -3.39 -7.41
N PRO A 107 1.34 -2.87 -8.65
CA PRO A 107 1.50 -3.68 -9.84
C PRO A 107 2.90 -4.28 -9.93
N SER A 108 2.99 -5.49 -10.46
CA SER A 108 4.25 -6.15 -10.78
C SER A 108 5.01 -5.41 -11.89
N LYS A 109 6.29 -5.79 -12.08
CA LYS A 109 7.11 -5.23 -13.18
C LYS A 109 6.49 -5.52 -14.55
N GLU A 110 5.95 -6.72 -14.74
CA GLU A 110 5.32 -7.14 -16.00
C GLU A 110 4.02 -6.39 -16.25
N GLU A 111 3.15 -6.24 -15.25
CA GLU A 111 1.91 -5.44 -15.37
C GLU A 111 2.22 -3.98 -15.73
N ARG A 112 3.26 -3.39 -15.12
CA ARG A 112 3.73 -2.04 -15.47
C ARG A 112 4.27 -1.97 -16.90
N LYS A 113 4.96 -3.00 -17.37
CA LYS A 113 5.49 -3.06 -18.74
C LYS A 113 4.34 -3.11 -19.75
N ALA A 114 3.38 -4.01 -19.52
CA ALA A 114 2.19 -4.14 -20.36
C ALA A 114 1.37 -2.84 -20.40
N ALA A 115 1.16 -2.18 -19.26
CA ALA A 115 0.44 -0.90 -19.21
C ALA A 115 1.12 0.19 -20.06
N ARG A 116 2.46 0.30 -19.99
CA ARG A 116 3.22 1.26 -20.82
C ARG A 116 3.17 0.93 -22.31
N GLU A 117 3.18 -0.35 -22.67
CA GLU A 117 3.09 -0.79 -24.06
C GLU A 117 1.69 -0.50 -24.64
N ALA A 118 0.64 -0.75 -23.85
CA ALA A 118 -0.73 -0.41 -24.21
C ALA A 118 -0.94 1.10 -24.37
N GLU A 119 -0.39 1.93 -23.47
CA GLU A 119 -0.44 3.39 -23.58
C GLU A 119 0.25 3.89 -24.86
N LYS A 120 1.44 3.36 -25.19
CA LYS A 120 2.14 3.70 -26.45
C LYS A 120 1.33 3.28 -27.68
N ALA A 121 0.72 2.10 -27.66
CA ALA A 121 -0.10 1.62 -28.76
C ALA A 121 -1.36 2.47 -28.97
N ALA A 122 -1.93 3.05 -27.90
CA ALA A 122 -3.08 3.93 -27.98
C ALA A 122 -2.76 5.36 -28.47
N GLN A 123 -1.49 5.75 -28.46
CA GLN A 123 -1.01 7.06 -28.93
C GLN A 123 -0.52 7.06 -30.39
N ASN A 124 -0.48 5.88 -31.03
CA ASN A 124 -0.13 5.68 -32.44
C ASN A 124 -1.39 5.42 -33.28
#